data_AF-A0A812SNI8-F1
#
_entry.id   AF-A0A812SNI8-F1
#
_cell.length_a   1.000
_cell.length_b   1.000
_cell.length_c   1.000
_cell.angle_alpha   90.00
_cell.angle_beta   90.00
_cell.angle_gamma   90.00
#
_symmetry.space_group_name_H-M   'P 1'
#
loop_
_entity.id
_entity.type
_entity.pdbx_description
1 polymer ?
#
loop_
_entity_poly.entity_id
_entity_poly.type
_entity_poly.pdbx_seq_one_letter_code
_entity_poly.pdbx_strand_id
1 'polypeptide(L)'
;MPQPVAERVAKRGMVIGGSFYATMIAVFALGIFLVKTQEIIIPPTLMAFVTLALLGLAIFGGSYGMMSASWDPEKEGSALGAEEFSENMQILGEGFRRATLEEDYEKALEARNERRKLLEADLSS
;
A
#
# COMPACT_ATOMS: atom_id res chain seq x y z
N MET A 1 4.52 -14.89 3.25
CA MET A 1 3.18 -15.21 2.72
C MET A 1 3.33 -16.35 1.72
N PRO A 2 2.45 -17.39 1.71
CA PRO A 2 2.50 -18.47 0.74
C PRO A 2 2.33 -17.99 -0.72
N GLN A 3 2.93 -18.69 -1.68
CA GLN A 3 2.98 -18.24 -3.07
C GLN A 3 1.60 -18.06 -3.74
N PRO A 4 0.63 -18.98 -3.58
CA PRO A 4 -0.70 -18.81 -4.19
C PRO A 4 -1.43 -17.58 -3.66
N VAL A 5 -1.22 -17.24 -2.40
CA VAL A 5 -1.80 -16.03 -1.78
C VAL A 5 -1.16 -14.78 -2.37
N ALA A 6 0.17 -14.75 -2.47
CA ALA A 6 0.90 -13.63 -3.05
C ALA A 6 0.47 -13.37 -4.52
N GLU A 7 0.26 -14.42 -5.30
CA GLU A 7 -0.24 -14.31 -6.68
C GLU A 7 -1.65 -13.71 -6.74
N ARG A 8 -2.57 -14.12 -5.86
CA ARG A 8 -3.93 -13.53 -5.79
C ARG A 8 -3.89 -12.06 -5.39
N VAL A 9 -3.10 -11.71 -4.38
CA VAL A 9 -2.90 -10.34 -3.91
C VAL A 9 -2.37 -9.46 -5.05
N ALA A 10 -1.31 -9.92 -5.71
CA ALA A 10 -0.73 -9.23 -6.85
C ALA A 10 -1.73 -9.10 -8.01
N LYS A 11 -2.44 -10.18 -8.35
CA LYS A 11 -3.44 -10.19 -9.43
C LYS A 11 -4.57 -9.21 -9.17
N ARG A 12 -5.16 -9.20 -7.96
CA ARG A 12 -6.26 -8.30 -7.62
C ARG A 12 -5.82 -6.84 -7.62
N GLY A 13 -4.63 -6.55 -7.08
CA GLY A 13 -3.98 -5.24 -7.17
C GLY A 13 -3.75 -4.80 -8.61
N MET A 14 -3.17 -5.67 -9.45
CA MET A 14 -2.93 -5.39 -10.87
C MET A 14 -4.22 -5.21 -11.67
N VAL A 15 -5.26 -6.00 -11.41
CA VAL A 15 -6.53 -5.87 -12.13
C VAL A 15 -7.19 -4.53 -11.79
N ILE A 16 -7.32 -4.19 -10.51
CA ILE A 16 -8.00 -2.95 -10.12
C ILE A 16 -7.14 -1.73 -10.45
N GLY A 17 -5.92 -1.66 -9.93
CA GLY A 17 -5.02 -0.53 -10.17
C GLY A 17 -4.58 -0.41 -11.64
N GLY A 18 -4.24 -1.54 -12.25
CA GLY A 18 -3.85 -1.58 -13.67
C GLY A 18 -4.99 -1.21 -14.61
N SER A 19 -6.26 -1.45 -14.26
CA SER A 19 -7.39 -0.97 -15.08
C SER A 19 -7.42 0.56 -15.15
N PHE A 20 -7.31 1.25 -14.01
CA PHE A 20 -7.24 2.71 -13.97
C PHE A 20 -6.02 3.26 -14.69
N TYR A 21 -4.87 2.60 -14.55
CA TYR A 21 -3.64 2.97 -15.25
C TYR A 21 -3.78 2.80 -16.77
N ALA A 22 -4.38 1.70 -17.22
CA ALA A 22 -4.65 1.48 -18.64
C ALA A 22 -5.65 2.51 -19.18
N THR A 23 -6.69 2.85 -18.42
CA THR A 23 -7.62 3.94 -18.76
C THR A 23 -6.90 5.29 -18.85
N MET A 24 -5.98 5.59 -17.94
CA MET A 24 -5.15 6.81 -18.00
C MET A 24 -4.40 6.91 -19.33
N ILE A 25 -3.71 5.84 -19.72
CA ILE A 25 -2.96 5.78 -20.98
C ILE A 25 -3.91 5.95 -22.17
N ALA A 26 -5.04 5.26 -22.17
CA ALA A 26 -6.02 5.34 -23.24
C ALA A 26 -6.61 6.75 -23.40
N VAL A 27 -6.99 7.39 -22.29
CA VAL A 27 -7.50 8.77 -22.28
C VAL A 27 -6.45 9.75 -22.79
N PHE A 28 -5.20 9.60 -22.35
CA PHE A 28 -4.11 10.46 -22.82
C PHE A 28 -3.84 10.27 -24.32
N ALA A 29 -3.72 9.03 -24.79
CA ALA A 29 -3.50 8.72 -26.20
C ALA A 29 -4.65 9.22 -27.08
N LEU A 30 -5.90 9.02 -26.65
CA LEU A 30 -7.08 9.53 -27.34
C LEU A 30 -7.10 11.06 -27.37
N GLY A 31 -6.76 11.72 -26.26
CA GLY A 31 -6.66 13.17 -26.20
C GLY A 31 -5.67 13.73 -27.22
N ILE A 32 -4.47 13.15 -27.32
CA ILE A 32 -3.47 13.53 -28.32
C ILE A 32 -3.97 13.27 -29.75
N PHE A 33 -4.62 12.13 -29.98
CA PHE A 33 -5.19 11.80 -31.29
C PHE A 33 -6.24 12.83 -31.75
N LEU A 34 -7.14 13.23 -30.85
CA LEU A 34 -8.19 14.21 -31.14
C LEU A 34 -7.61 15.59 -31.44
N VAL A 35 -6.63 16.05 -30.65
CA VAL A 35 -5.94 17.33 -30.90
C VAL A 35 -5.26 17.33 -32.27
N LYS A 36 -4.64 16.22 -32.66
CA LYS A 36 -3.90 16.11 -33.92
C LYS A 36 -4.77 15.94 -35.17
N THR A 37 -5.95 15.34 -35.04
CA THR A 37 -6.77 14.94 -36.21
C THR A 37 -8.08 15.69 -36.35
N GLN A 38 -8.64 16.20 -35.25
CA GLN A 38 -9.98 16.80 -35.23
C GLN A 38 -9.95 18.30 -34.89
N GLU A 39 -8.76 18.92 -34.81
CA GLU A 39 -8.55 20.32 -34.41
C GLU A 39 -9.22 20.68 -33.06
N ILE A 40 -9.47 19.68 -32.21
CA ILE A 40 -10.05 19.89 -30.89
C ILE A 40 -8.99 20.50 -29.98
N ILE A 41 -9.31 21.65 -29.38
CA ILE A 41 -8.45 22.30 -28.40
C ILE A 41 -8.75 21.71 -27.02
N ILE A 42 -7.85 20.86 -26.54
CA ILE A 42 -7.89 20.36 -25.16
C ILE A 42 -6.93 21.21 -24.32
N PRO A 43 -7.41 21.91 -23.27
CA PRO A 43 -6.54 22.65 -22.37
C PRO A 43 -5.51 21.71 -21.73
N PRO A 44 -4.19 22.01 -21.81
CA PRO A 44 -3.15 21.15 -21.24
C PRO A 44 -3.36 20.87 -19.75
N THR A 45 -3.83 21.88 -19.01
CA THR A 45 -4.17 21.77 -17.58
C THR A 45 -5.28 20.76 -17.33
N LEU A 46 -6.34 20.75 -18.15
CA LEU A 46 -7.42 19.77 -18.02
C LEU A 46 -6.90 18.36 -18.27
N MET A 47 -6.07 18.18 -19.31
CA MET A 47 -5.50 16.88 -19.61
C MET A 47 -4.60 16.37 -18.47
N ALA A 48 -3.77 17.25 -17.91
CA ALA A 48 -2.93 16.92 -16.76
C ALA A 48 -3.76 16.53 -15.53
N PHE A 49 -4.84 17.26 -15.21
CA PHE A 49 -5.68 16.90 -14.07
C PHE A 49 -6.37 15.56 -14.25
N VAL A 50 -6.88 15.26 -15.44
CA VAL A 50 -7.55 13.98 -15.73
C VAL A 50 -6.55 12.81 -15.61
N THR A 51 -5.34 12.94 -16.18
CA THR A 51 -4.34 11.88 -16.08
C THR A 51 -3.82 11.71 -14.66
N LEU A 52 -3.58 12.80 -13.93
CA LEU A 52 -3.18 12.75 -12.52
C LEU A 52 -4.27 12.11 -11.63
N ALA A 53 -5.55 12.41 -11.89
CA ALA A 53 -6.66 11.80 -11.16
C ALA A 53 -6.70 10.28 -11.42
N LEU A 54 -6.58 9.83 -12.68
CA LEU A 54 -6.55 8.41 -13.03
C LEU A 54 -5.30 7.71 -12.48
N LEU A 55 -4.16 8.38 -12.45
CA LEU A 55 -2.95 7.88 -11.81
C LEU A 55 -3.15 7.69 -10.30
N GLY A 56 -3.74 8.67 -9.62
CA GLY A 56 -4.10 8.56 -8.21
C GLY A 56 -5.04 7.37 -7.96
N LEU A 57 -6.08 7.23 -8.78
CA LEU A 57 -6.99 6.08 -8.72
C LEU A 57 -6.29 4.74 -8.97
N ALA A 58 -5.28 4.69 -9.85
CA ALA A 58 -4.50 3.48 -10.07
C ALA A 58 -3.70 3.09 -8.82
N ILE A 59 -3.08 4.06 -8.14
CA ILE A 59 -2.33 3.82 -6.90
C ILE A 59 -3.27 3.36 -5.80
N PHE A 60 -4.32 4.14 -5.49
CA PHE A 60 -5.25 3.80 -4.42
C PHE A 60 -6.06 2.53 -4.71
N GLY A 61 -6.50 2.36 -5.96
CA GLY A 61 -7.20 1.16 -6.42
C GLY A 61 -6.31 -0.09 -6.38
N GLY A 62 -5.03 0.03 -6.73
CA GLY A 62 -4.05 -1.04 -6.59
C GLY A 62 -3.83 -1.42 -5.13
N SER A 63 -3.64 -0.45 -4.24
CA SER A 63 -3.54 -0.66 -2.80
C SER A 63 -4.79 -1.34 -2.23
N TYR A 64 -5.98 -0.84 -2.57
CA TYR A 64 -7.25 -1.49 -2.21
C TYR A 64 -7.31 -2.92 -2.74
N GLY A 65 -6.94 -3.15 -4.00
CA GLY A 65 -6.95 -4.48 -4.61
C GLY A 65 -6.04 -5.48 -3.89
N MET A 66 -4.86 -5.05 -3.44
CA MET A 66 -3.98 -5.91 -2.65
C MET A 66 -4.55 -6.21 -1.26
N MET A 67 -5.11 -5.20 -0.59
CA MET A 67 -5.67 -5.34 0.76
C MET A 67 -7.01 -6.07 0.79
N SER A 68 -7.79 -6.02 -0.29
CA SER A 68 -9.09 -6.68 -0.40
C SER A 68 -9.00 -8.14 -0.85
N ALA A 69 -7.79 -8.68 -1.09
CA ALA A 69 -7.59 -10.09 -1.39
C ALA A 69 -7.55 -10.94 -0.12
N SER A 70 -8.08 -12.16 -0.18
CA SER A 70 -7.90 -13.12 0.92
C SER A 70 -6.42 -13.47 1.09
N TRP A 71 -5.90 -13.21 2.29
CA TRP A 71 -4.55 -13.60 2.71
C TRP A 71 -4.52 -15.01 3.32
N ASP A 72 -5.67 -15.66 3.44
CA ASP A 72 -5.83 -17.03 3.92
C ASP A 72 -5.60 -18.03 2.77
N PRO A 73 -4.69 -19.01 2.92
CA PRO A 73 -4.48 -20.06 1.91
C PRO A 73 -5.72 -20.93 1.65
N GLU A 74 -6.56 -21.13 2.67
CA GLU A 74 -7.71 -22.05 2.63
C GLU A 74 -9.00 -21.37 2.15
N LYS A 75 -8.99 -20.04 2.02
CA LYS A 75 -10.16 -19.26 1.60
C LYS A 75 -9.85 -18.43 0.36
N GLU A 76 -10.71 -18.52 -0.65
CA GLU A 76 -10.58 -17.72 -1.88
C GLU A 76 -10.85 -16.22 -1.65
N GLY A 77 -11.70 -15.89 -0.67
CA GLY A 77 -12.09 -14.52 -0.32
C GLY A 77 -13.35 -14.02 -1.05
N SER A 78 -13.81 -12.85 -0.66
CA SER A 78 -15.04 -12.24 -1.15
C SER A 78 -14.81 -11.43 -2.44
N ALA A 79 -15.87 -11.31 -3.25
CA ALA A 79 -15.81 -10.65 -4.56
C ALA A 79 -15.40 -9.17 -4.47
N LEU A 80 -15.90 -8.41 -3.49
CA LEU A 80 -15.51 -7.01 -3.27
C LEU A 80 -14.36 -6.87 -2.26
N GLY A 81 -14.22 -7.82 -1.32
CA GLY A 81 -13.07 -7.89 -0.44
C GLY A 81 -13.10 -6.91 0.75
N ALA A 82 -14.28 -6.44 1.15
CA ALA A 82 -14.42 -5.39 2.15
C ALA A 82 -14.07 -5.88 3.57
N GLU A 83 -14.43 -7.12 3.89
CA GLU A 83 -14.06 -7.78 5.15
C GLU A 83 -12.55 -8.03 5.19
N GLU A 84 -12.00 -8.62 4.14
CA GLU A 84 -10.56 -8.85 3.98
C GLU A 84 -9.78 -7.54 4.08
N PHE A 85 -10.28 -6.45 3.50
CA PHE A 85 -9.65 -5.14 3.59
C PHE A 85 -9.54 -4.67 5.05
N SER A 86 -10.63 -4.75 5.82
CA SER A 86 -10.61 -4.36 7.23
C SER A 86 -9.64 -5.21 8.04
N GLU A 87 -9.66 -6.53 7.86
CA GLU A 87 -8.77 -7.46 8.56
C GLU A 87 -7.30 -7.21 8.22
N ASN A 88 -6.97 -7.13 6.94
CA ASN A 88 -5.60 -6.95 6.46
C ASN A 88 -5.03 -5.58 6.88
N MET A 89 -5.86 -4.53 6.91
CA MET A 89 -5.45 -3.22 7.41
C MET A 89 -5.13 -3.24 8.91
N GLN A 90 -5.87 -4.01 9.71
CA GLN A 90 -5.55 -4.18 11.13
C GLN A 90 -4.22 -4.93 11.31
N ILE A 91 -4.00 -6.01 10.56
CA ILE A 91 -2.74 -6.77 10.58
C ILE A 91 -1.55 -5.88 10.23
N LEU A 92 -1.67 -5.05 9.17
CA LEU A 92 -0.63 -4.10 8.80
C LEU A 92 -0.39 -3.04 9.88
N GLY A 93 -1.45 -2.49 10.46
CA GLY A 93 -1.35 -1.50 11.53
C GLY A 93 -0.69 -2.05 12.78
N GLU A 94 -1.01 -3.29 13.18
CA GLU A 94 -0.33 -3.98 14.27
C GLU A 94 1.14 -4.23 13.98
N GLY A 95 1.46 -4.67 12.75
CA GLY A 95 2.85 -4.87 12.34
C GLY A 95 3.66 -3.59 12.41
N PHE A 96 3.11 -2.47 11.93
CA PHE A 96 3.74 -1.16 12.02
C PHE A 96 3.95 -0.72 13.46
N ARG A 97 2.93 -0.85 14.31
CA ARG A 97 3.02 -0.50 15.73
C ARG A 97 4.10 -1.30 16.44
N ARG A 98 4.20 -2.61 16.18
CA ARG A 98 5.25 -3.46 16.77
C ARG A 98 6.64 -3.01 16.33
N ALA A 99 6.83 -2.72 15.05
CA ALA A 99 8.11 -2.23 14.53
C ALA A 99 8.53 -0.89 15.17
N THR A 100 7.58 0.03 15.41
CA THR A 100 7.90 1.29 16.11
C THR A 100 8.22 1.08 17.59
N LEU A 101 7.51 0.18 18.28
CA LEU A 101 7.71 -0.09 19.72
C LEU A 101 8.97 -0.89 20.02
N GLU A 102 9.47 -1.68 19.08
CA GLU A 102 10.69 -2.47 19.23
C GLU A 102 11.92 -1.58 19.46
N GLU A 103 12.00 -0.45 18.75
CA GLU A 103 13.06 0.56 18.93
C GLU A 103 13.06 1.16 20.35
N ASP A 104 11.87 1.45 20.89
CA ASP A 104 11.73 1.99 22.24
C ASP A 104 12.03 0.94 23.31
N TYR A 105 11.67 -0.32 23.06
CA TYR A 105 11.95 -1.44 23.96
C TYR A 105 13.44 -1.73 24.07
N GLU A 106 14.18 -1.67 22.96
CA GLU A 106 15.63 -1.85 22.92
C GLU A 106 16.35 -0.75 23.74
N LYS A 107 15.99 0.51 23.52
CA LYS A 107 16.53 1.65 24.30
C LYS A 107 16.23 1.52 25.80
N ALA A 108 15.03 1.07 26.16
CA ALA A 108 14.65 0.86 27.55
C ALA A 108 15.44 -0.28 28.22
N LEU A 109 15.75 -1.34 27.48
CA LEU A 109 16.60 -2.45 27.94
C LEU A 109 18.05 -2.00 28.15
N GLU A 110 18.61 -1.22 27.24
CA GLU A 110 19.95 -0.65 27.37
C GLU A 110 20.06 0.21 28.62
N ALA A 111 19.14 1.16 28.82
CA ALA A 111 19.11 2.03 29.99
C ALA A 111 19.00 1.23 31.30
N ARG A 112 18.22 0.14 31.32
CA ARG A 112 18.10 -0.75 32.48
C ARG A 112 19.40 -1.52 32.77
N ASN A 113 20.08 -2.00 31.74
CA ASN A 113 21.34 -2.73 31.87
C ASN A 113 22.47 -1.82 32.35
N GLU A 114 22.55 -0.60 31.82
CA GLU A 114 23.49 0.41 32.30
C GLU A 114 23.24 0.75 33.78
N ARG A 115 21.98 0.97 34.16
CA ARG A 115 21.62 1.23 35.55
C ARG A 115 22.02 0.07 36.48
N ARG A 116 21.86 -1.18 36.04
CA ARG A 116 22.30 -2.35 36.80
C ARG A 116 23.82 -2.36 37.01
N LYS A 117 24.61 -2.09 35.96
CA LYS A 117 26.07 -2.04 36.05
C LYS A 117 26.56 -0.99 37.06
N LEU A 118 25.92 0.17 37.10
CA LEU A 118 26.25 1.23 38.08
C LEU A 118 25.96 0.78 39.52
N LEU A 119 24.81 0.14 39.76
CA LEU A 119 24.45 -0.37 41.08
C LEU A 119 25.38 -1.49 41.56
N GLU A 120 25.82 -2.37 40.65
CA GLU A 120 26.78 -3.43 40.96
C GLU A 120 28.18 -2.86 41.28
N ALA A 121 28.59 -1.78 40.59
CA ALA A 121 29.83 -1.07 40.88
C ALA A 121 29.81 -0.42 42.28
N ASP A 122 28.73 0.29 42.63
CA ASP A 122 28.56 0.96 43.94
C ASP A 122 28.53 -0.03 45.11
N LEU A 123 28.01 -1.24 44.91
CA LEU A 123 27.98 -2.30 45.94
C LEU A 123 29.34 -2.98 46.15
N SER A 124 30.30 -2.79 45.23
CA SER A 124 31.62 -3.41 45.26
C SER A 124 32.75 -2.49 45.76
N SER A 125 32.45 -1.20 45.94
CA SER A 125 33.34 -0.15 46.48
C SER A 125 33.15 0.05 47.99
#